data_AF-A0A536TBG0-F1
#
_entry.id   AF-A0A536TBG0-F1
#
_cell.length_a   1.000
_cell.length_b   1.000
_cell.length_c   1.000
_cell.angle_alpha   90.00
_cell.angle_beta   90.00
_cell.angle_gamma   90.00
#
_symmetry.space_group_name_H-M   'P 1'
#
loop_
_entity.id
_entity.type
_entity.pdbx_description
1 polymer ?
#
loop_
_entity_poly.entity_id
_entity_poly.type
_entity_poly.pdbx_seq_one_letter_code
_entity_poly.pdbx_strand_id
1 'polypeptide(L)'
;MTNPNKPEILNRLRGLHPCTPSDWESRIRECQQASNLVREHMINSLPRLLLATSGVLLFFGGVVHAVAFKKAVSTVGNSNLDAFYANALKGLWLIDSATLVTLAIVLGLIAARPAIASGAVVAVLALIPAATAGLLYYFIGAFMPAHLNLAAAALALCGGLLLVRARPGVSANGLSAAVIPD
;
A
#
# COMPACT_ATOMS: atom_id res chain seq x y z
N MET A 1 -18.37 17.08 52.71
CA MET A 1 -17.05 16.82 52.11
C MET A 1 -16.77 17.89 51.07
N THR A 2 -15.97 18.90 51.41
CA THR A 2 -15.61 20.01 50.53
C THR A 2 -14.33 19.67 49.76
N ASN A 3 -14.34 19.82 48.44
CA ASN A 3 -13.17 19.57 47.60
C ASN A 3 -12.05 20.57 47.94
N PRO A 4 -10.89 20.13 48.46
CA PRO A 4 -9.81 21.02 48.89
C PRO A 4 -9.18 21.83 47.74
N ASN A 5 -9.40 21.43 46.48
CA ASN A 5 -8.80 22.09 45.31
C ASN A 5 -9.67 23.22 44.72
N LYS A 6 -10.83 23.52 45.33
CA LYS A 6 -11.75 24.57 44.84
C LYS A 6 -11.10 25.95 44.64
N PRO A 7 -10.24 26.49 45.55
CA PRO A 7 -9.67 27.82 45.35
C PRO A 7 -8.65 27.86 44.21
N GLU A 8 -7.90 26.78 43.96
CA GLU A 8 -6.93 26.72 42.85
C GLU A 8 -7.64 26.73 41.49
N ILE A 9 -8.73 25.97 41.36
CA ILE A 9 -9.56 25.97 40.15
C ILE A 9 -10.14 27.36 39.89
N LEU A 10 -10.64 28.03 40.92
CA LEU A 10 -11.20 29.38 40.79
C LEU A 10 -10.13 30.43 40.44
N ASN A 11 -8.89 30.27 40.89
CA ASN A 11 -7.79 31.16 40.49
C ASN A 11 -7.35 30.92 39.04
N ARG A 12 -7.32 29.66 38.57
CA ARG A 12 -7.05 29.36 37.16
C ARG A 12 -8.13 29.92 36.24
N LEU A 13 -9.40 29.85 36.64
CA LEU A 13 -10.51 30.42 35.88
C LEU A 13 -10.50 31.96 35.87
N ARG A 14 -10.01 32.61 36.93
CA ARG A 14 -9.87 34.08 36.98
C ARG A 14 -8.73 34.63 36.12
N GLY A 15 -7.72 33.81 35.82
CA GLY A 15 -6.60 34.17 34.92
C GLY A 15 -6.89 33.96 33.44
N LEU A 16 -8.03 33.36 33.08
CA LEU A 16 -8.47 33.25 31.70
C LEU A 16 -9.02 34.62 31.27
N HIS A 17 -8.18 35.41 30.62
CA HIS A 17 -8.63 36.60 29.92
C HIS A 17 -9.76 36.21 28.96
N PRO A 18 -10.88 36.96 28.93
CA PRO A 18 -11.96 36.70 27.98
C PRO A 18 -11.38 36.77 26.57
N CYS A 19 -11.39 35.64 25.87
CA CYS A 19 -11.00 35.58 24.47
C CYS A 19 -11.86 36.58 23.69
N THR A 20 -11.21 37.46 22.96
CA THR A 20 -11.93 38.38 22.06
C THR A 20 -12.54 37.57 20.90
N PRO A 21 -13.56 38.11 20.22
CA PRO A 21 -14.09 37.45 19.03
C PRO A 21 -13.01 37.12 17.96
N SER A 22 -11.99 37.97 17.81
CA SER A 22 -10.85 37.69 16.92
C SER A 22 -10.00 36.49 17.36
N ASP A 23 -9.97 36.18 18.67
CA ASP A 23 -9.20 35.06 19.21
C ASP A 23 -9.87 33.69 18.96
N TRP A 24 -11.21 33.65 18.81
CA TRP A 24 -11.86 32.38 18.44
C TRP A 24 -11.62 32.05 16.95
N GLU A 25 -11.62 33.05 16.07
CA GLU A 25 -11.35 32.83 14.65
C GLU A 25 -9.93 32.32 14.39
N SER A 26 -8.93 32.92 15.05
CA SER A 26 -7.54 32.48 14.94
C SER A 26 -7.39 31.04 15.41
N ARG A 27 -7.97 30.68 16.56
CA ARG A 27 -7.94 29.31 17.08
C ARG A 27 -8.69 28.31 16.20
N ILE A 28 -9.80 28.69 15.56
CA ILE A 28 -10.48 27.82 14.58
C ILE A 28 -9.58 27.61 13.36
N ARG A 29 -8.95 28.66 12.83
CA ARG A 29 -8.02 28.56 11.69
C ARG A 29 -6.82 27.66 12.03
N GLU A 30 -6.25 27.80 13.23
CA GLU A 30 -5.17 26.93 13.73
C GLU A 30 -5.61 25.47 13.82
N CYS A 31 -6.78 25.19 14.41
CA CYS A 31 -7.35 23.84 14.47
C CYS A 31 -7.60 23.25 13.08
N GLN A 32 -8.13 24.05 12.14
CA GLN A 32 -8.33 23.63 10.76
C GLN A 32 -7.00 23.32 10.06
N GLN A 33 -6.00 24.20 10.20
CA GLN A 33 -4.67 24.00 9.62
C GLN A 33 -3.99 22.74 10.19
N ALA A 34 -4.04 22.53 11.51
CA ALA A 34 -3.52 21.32 12.14
C ALA A 34 -4.23 20.05 11.60
N SER A 35 -5.56 20.08 11.47
CA SER A 35 -6.31 18.94 10.91
C SER A 35 -5.97 18.65 9.45
N ASN A 36 -5.74 19.70 8.64
CA ASN A 36 -5.33 19.57 7.24
C ASN A 36 -3.94 18.95 7.14
N LEU A 37 -2.98 19.39 7.98
CA LEU A 37 -1.63 18.82 8.00
C LEU A 37 -1.62 17.33 8.35
N VAL A 38 -2.41 16.92 9.35
CA VAL A 38 -2.55 15.49 9.73
C VAL A 38 -3.20 14.70 8.60
N ARG A 39 -4.24 15.24 7.97
CA ARG A 39 -4.91 14.62 6.82
C ARG A 39 -3.93 14.41 5.65
N GLU A 40 -3.17 15.43 5.29
CA GLU A 40 -2.15 15.35 4.23
C GLU A 40 -1.08 14.30 4.57
N HIS A 41 -0.59 14.27 5.80
CA HIS A 41 0.39 13.28 6.21
C HIS A 41 -0.13 11.83 6.12
N MET A 42 -1.38 11.59 6.53
CA MET A 42 -2.01 10.27 6.45
C MET A 42 -2.25 9.86 4.99
N ILE A 43 -2.76 10.76 4.15
CA ILE A 43 -3.02 10.48 2.72
C ILE A 43 -1.72 10.14 1.99
N ASN A 44 -0.60 10.77 2.35
CA ASN A 44 0.70 10.52 1.73
C ASN A 44 1.38 9.22 2.24
N SER A 45 1.01 8.74 3.43
CA SER A 45 1.61 7.55 4.04
C SER A 45 0.84 6.26 3.75
N LEU A 46 -0.48 6.35 3.58
CA LEU A 46 -1.34 5.19 3.34
C LEU A 46 -0.95 4.36 2.10
N PRO A 47 -0.68 4.95 0.91
CA PRO A 47 -0.27 4.18 -0.26
C PRO A 47 1.01 3.39 0.00
N ARG A 48 1.97 4.01 0.69
CA ARG A 48 3.26 3.39 1.03
C ARG A 48 3.07 2.19 1.94
N LEU A 49 2.20 2.30 2.95
CA LEU A 49 1.87 1.20 3.85
C LEU A 49 1.21 0.03 3.11
N LEU A 50 0.26 0.33 2.20
CA LEU A 50 -0.42 -0.68 1.40
C LEU A 50 0.57 -1.43 0.49
N LEU A 51 1.45 -0.71 -0.19
CA LEU A 51 2.47 -1.31 -1.07
C LEU A 51 3.50 -2.11 -0.28
N ALA A 52 3.96 -1.62 0.87
CA ALA A 52 4.87 -2.35 1.74
C ALA A 52 4.24 -3.65 2.24
N THR A 53 2.98 -3.60 2.68
CA THR A 53 2.25 -4.78 3.16
C THR A 53 2.03 -5.79 2.04
N SER A 54 1.65 -5.33 0.85
CA SER A 54 1.56 -6.20 -0.34
C SER A 54 2.90 -6.88 -0.64
N GLY A 55 4.00 -6.13 -0.63
CA GLY A 55 5.34 -6.66 -0.83
C GLY A 55 5.72 -7.73 0.21
N VAL A 56 5.40 -7.52 1.48
CA VAL A 56 5.64 -8.51 2.55
C VAL A 56 4.85 -9.80 2.29
N LEU A 57 3.57 -9.69 1.92
CA LEU A 57 2.74 -10.87 1.62
C LEU A 57 3.28 -11.66 0.43
N LEU A 58 3.68 -10.98 -0.65
CA LEU A 58 4.27 -11.63 -1.83
C LEU A 58 5.62 -12.26 -1.51
N PHE A 59 6.47 -11.59 -0.73
CA PHE A 59 7.76 -12.13 -0.33
C PHE A 59 7.59 -13.40 0.52
N PHE A 60 6.73 -13.32 1.54
CA PHE A 60 6.40 -14.47 2.38
C PHE A 60 5.84 -15.62 1.54
N GLY A 61 4.88 -15.34 0.66
CA GLY A 61 4.29 -16.31 -0.25
C GLY A 61 5.34 -16.97 -1.15
N GLY A 62 6.21 -16.18 -1.79
CA GLY A 62 7.27 -16.67 -2.67
C GLY A 62 8.30 -17.53 -1.94
N VAL A 63 8.71 -17.16 -0.73
CA VAL A 63 9.64 -17.97 0.09
C VAL A 63 8.99 -19.28 0.52
N VAL A 64 7.77 -19.23 1.06
CA VAL A 64 7.04 -20.45 1.47
C VAL A 64 6.81 -21.38 0.28
N HIS A 65 6.43 -20.82 -0.87
CA HIS A 65 6.25 -21.55 -2.12
C HIS A 65 7.57 -22.21 -2.58
N ALA A 66 8.68 -21.49 -2.55
CA ALA A 66 10.00 -22.04 -2.89
C ALA A 66 10.44 -23.17 -1.92
N VAL A 67 10.20 -23.01 -0.62
CA VAL A 67 10.53 -24.05 0.38
C VAL A 67 9.70 -25.32 0.15
N ALA A 68 8.43 -25.16 -0.27
CA ALA A 68 7.55 -26.28 -0.59
C ALA A 68 7.95 -27.04 -1.88
N PHE A 69 8.92 -26.53 -2.66
CA PHE A 69 9.38 -27.16 -3.90
C PHE A 69 9.85 -28.61 -3.71
N LYS A 70 10.54 -28.92 -2.61
CA LYS A 70 10.99 -30.30 -2.33
C LYS A 70 9.80 -31.29 -2.27
N LYS A 71 8.71 -30.86 -1.63
CA LYS A 71 7.48 -31.65 -1.54
C LYS A 71 6.81 -31.78 -2.91
N ALA A 72 6.73 -30.68 -3.66
CA ALA A 72 6.18 -30.68 -5.01
C ALA A 72 6.94 -31.64 -5.94
N VAL A 73 8.28 -31.61 -5.93
CA VAL A 73 9.12 -32.51 -6.73
C VAL A 73 8.88 -33.97 -6.37
N SER A 74 8.76 -34.30 -5.08
CA SER A 74 8.45 -35.67 -4.64
C SER A 74 7.07 -36.12 -5.14
N THR A 75 6.05 -35.27 -5.06
CA THR A 75 4.71 -35.58 -5.58
C THR A 75 4.72 -35.76 -7.10
N VAL A 76 5.42 -34.90 -7.84
CA VAL A 76 5.57 -35.03 -9.30
C VAL A 76 6.28 -36.34 -9.67
N GLY A 77 7.33 -36.73 -8.93
CA GLY A 77 8.04 -37.98 -9.16
C GLY A 77 7.19 -39.25 -8.93
N ASN A 78 6.14 -39.13 -8.11
CA ASN A 78 5.19 -40.22 -7.85
C ASN A 78 3.96 -40.18 -8.78
N SER A 79 3.91 -39.23 -9.73
CA SER A 79 2.82 -39.12 -10.70
C SER A 79 3.12 -39.91 -11.97
N ASN A 80 2.09 -40.19 -12.77
CA ASN A 80 2.21 -40.79 -14.10
C ASN A 80 2.41 -39.76 -15.22
N LEU A 81 2.93 -38.57 -14.89
CA LEU A 81 3.19 -37.52 -15.87
C LEU A 81 4.37 -37.88 -16.77
N ASP A 82 4.25 -37.53 -18.05
CA ASP A 82 5.40 -37.56 -18.96
C ASP A 82 6.52 -36.63 -18.45
N ALA A 83 7.77 -37.01 -18.75
CA ALA A 83 8.97 -36.29 -18.32
C ALA A 83 8.95 -34.81 -18.72
N PHE A 84 8.38 -34.47 -19.87
CA PHE A 84 8.24 -33.09 -20.31
C PHE A 84 7.37 -32.28 -19.34
N TYR A 85 6.16 -32.76 -19.04
CA TYR A 85 5.24 -32.06 -18.13
C TYR A 85 5.75 -32.02 -16.69
N ALA A 86 6.42 -33.08 -16.23
CA ALA A 86 7.05 -33.11 -14.92
C ALA A 86 8.14 -32.02 -14.77
N ASN A 87 8.96 -31.80 -15.80
CA ASN A 87 9.99 -30.76 -15.78
C ASN A 87 9.40 -29.36 -15.97
N ALA A 88 8.37 -29.23 -16.82
CA ALA A 88 7.65 -27.97 -16.99
C ALA A 88 6.99 -27.50 -15.67
N LEU A 89 6.37 -28.41 -14.91
CA LEU A 89 5.79 -28.10 -13.61
C LEU A 89 6.83 -27.60 -12.60
N LYS A 90 8.01 -28.23 -12.57
CA LYS A 90 9.12 -27.77 -11.70
C LYS A 90 9.60 -26.37 -12.09
N GLY A 91 9.74 -26.12 -13.39
CA GLY A 91 10.11 -24.80 -13.91
C GLY A 91 9.07 -23.75 -13.54
N LEU A 92 7.79 -24.03 -13.79
CA LEU A 92 6.67 -23.13 -13.47
C LEU A 92 6.62 -22.81 -11.97
N TRP A 93 6.86 -23.80 -11.12
CA TRP A 93 6.91 -23.62 -9.67
C TRP A 93 8.00 -22.61 -9.23
N LEU A 94 9.18 -22.71 -9.83
CA LEU A 94 10.29 -21.80 -9.53
C LEU A 94 10.06 -20.40 -10.11
N ILE A 95 9.50 -20.32 -11.33
CA ILE A 95 9.14 -19.04 -11.96
C ILE A 95 8.11 -18.29 -11.12
N ASP A 96 7.09 -18.97 -10.60
CA ASP A 96 6.08 -18.35 -9.72
C ASP A 96 6.74 -17.77 -8.47
N SER A 97 7.58 -18.56 -7.80
CA SER A 97 8.35 -18.12 -6.62
C SER A 97 9.22 -16.89 -6.92
N ALA A 98 9.95 -16.91 -8.03
CA ALA A 98 10.79 -15.80 -8.47
C ALA A 98 9.98 -14.55 -8.80
N THR A 99 8.82 -14.71 -9.43
CA THR A 99 7.90 -13.61 -9.75
C THR A 99 7.39 -12.95 -8.49
N LEU A 100 6.95 -13.73 -7.49
CA LEU A 100 6.46 -13.20 -6.21
C LEU A 100 7.55 -12.43 -5.47
N VAL A 101 8.77 -12.97 -5.39
CA VAL A 101 9.91 -12.28 -4.74
C VAL A 101 10.30 -11.01 -5.52
N THR A 102 10.33 -11.06 -6.84
CA THR A 102 10.66 -9.89 -7.68
C THR A 102 9.63 -8.77 -7.51
N LEU A 103 8.33 -9.11 -7.56
CA LEU A 103 7.26 -8.16 -7.32
C LEU A 103 7.32 -7.58 -5.90
N ALA A 104 7.64 -8.40 -4.91
CA ALA A 104 7.83 -7.92 -3.54
C ALA A 104 8.93 -6.85 -3.44
N ILE A 105 10.07 -7.09 -4.09
CA ILE A 105 11.18 -6.13 -4.14
C ILE A 105 10.73 -4.85 -4.86
N VAL A 106 10.09 -4.96 -6.02
CA VAL A 106 9.62 -3.81 -6.81
C VAL A 106 8.63 -2.98 -5.99
N LEU A 107 7.60 -3.60 -5.39
CA LEU A 107 6.61 -2.90 -4.58
C LEU A 107 7.24 -2.30 -3.31
N GLY A 108 8.18 -2.99 -2.68
CA GLY A 108 8.94 -2.47 -1.54
C GLY A 108 9.78 -1.24 -1.90
N LEU A 109 10.45 -1.24 -3.06
CA LEU A 109 11.19 -0.08 -3.57
C LEU A 109 10.26 1.10 -3.85
N ILE A 110 9.08 0.85 -4.44
CA ILE A 110 8.08 1.90 -4.69
C ILE A 110 7.50 2.43 -3.37
N ALA A 111 7.27 1.57 -2.38
CA ALA A 111 6.83 1.99 -1.04
C ALA A 111 7.88 2.89 -0.35
N ALA A 112 9.16 2.55 -0.48
CA ALA A 112 10.26 3.34 0.06
C ALA A 112 10.43 4.66 -0.70
N ARG A 113 10.29 4.65 -2.03
CA ARG A 113 10.49 5.79 -2.94
C ARG A 113 9.37 5.88 -3.98
N PRO A 114 8.20 6.46 -3.65
CA PRO A 114 7.03 6.46 -4.53
C PRO A 114 7.21 7.25 -5.84
N ALA A 115 8.25 8.08 -5.93
CA ALA A 115 8.58 8.84 -7.14
C ALA A 115 9.07 7.98 -8.32
N ILE A 116 9.54 6.74 -8.08
CA ILE A 116 10.16 5.90 -9.12
C ILE A 116 9.17 5.26 -10.09
N ALA A 117 7.87 5.23 -9.74
CA ALA A 117 6.83 4.62 -10.56
C ALA A 117 5.56 5.47 -10.53
N SER A 118 4.74 5.39 -11.58
CA SER A 118 3.40 5.96 -11.56
C SER A 118 2.43 4.98 -10.88
N GLY A 119 1.35 5.50 -10.30
CA GLY A 119 0.31 4.66 -9.73
C GLY A 119 -0.35 3.72 -10.76
N ALA A 120 -0.40 4.13 -12.04
CA ALA A 120 -0.87 3.27 -13.13
C ALA A 120 0.04 2.06 -13.36
N VAL A 121 1.37 2.24 -13.31
CA VAL A 121 2.32 1.12 -13.39
C VAL A 121 2.08 0.14 -12.23
N VAL A 122 1.90 0.66 -11.01
CA VAL A 122 1.60 -0.19 -9.84
C VAL A 122 0.29 -0.95 -10.01
N ALA A 123 -0.75 -0.31 -10.54
CA ALA A 123 -2.05 -0.95 -10.81
C ALA A 123 -1.93 -2.09 -11.84
N VAL A 124 -1.11 -1.91 -12.88
CA VAL A 124 -0.82 -2.96 -13.87
C VAL A 124 -0.03 -4.10 -13.24
N LEU A 125 0.98 -3.81 -12.41
CA LEU A 125 1.74 -4.84 -11.69
C LEU A 125 0.85 -5.67 -10.76
N ALA A 126 -0.17 -5.07 -10.15
CA ALA A 126 -1.14 -5.77 -9.31
C ALA A 126 -1.98 -6.81 -10.07
N LEU A 127 -2.08 -6.71 -11.40
CA LEU A 127 -2.79 -7.69 -12.22
C LEU A 127 -2.08 -9.05 -12.26
N ILE A 128 -0.76 -9.09 -12.06
CA ILE A 128 0.00 -10.35 -12.05
C ILE A 128 -0.49 -11.26 -10.91
N PRO A 129 -0.40 -10.88 -9.62
CA PRO A 129 -0.92 -11.72 -8.53
C PRO A 129 -2.45 -11.87 -8.57
N ALA A 130 -3.20 -10.91 -9.12
CA ALA A 130 -4.65 -11.07 -9.30
C ALA A 130 -5.00 -12.17 -10.30
N ALA A 131 -4.33 -12.20 -11.46
CA ALA A 131 -4.52 -13.24 -12.47
C ALA A 131 -4.07 -14.59 -11.95
N THR A 132 -2.92 -14.66 -11.25
CA THR A 132 -2.47 -15.87 -10.57
C THR A 132 -3.53 -16.36 -9.59
N ALA A 133 -4.06 -15.51 -8.70
CA ALA A 133 -5.13 -15.87 -7.79
C ALA A 133 -6.39 -16.39 -8.51
N GLY A 134 -6.80 -15.75 -9.61
CA GLY A 134 -7.94 -16.18 -10.43
C GLY A 134 -7.75 -17.57 -11.03
N LEU A 135 -6.59 -17.84 -11.64
CA LEU A 135 -6.25 -19.17 -12.18
C LEU A 135 -6.19 -20.22 -11.07
N LEU A 136 -5.62 -19.85 -9.93
CA LEU A 136 -5.53 -20.70 -8.75
C LEU A 136 -6.93 -21.10 -8.23
N TYR A 137 -7.85 -20.14 -8.11
CA TYR A 137 -9.24 -20.45 -7.76
C TYR A 137 -9.93 -21.32 -8.80
N TYR A 138 -9.69 -21.07 -10.09
CA TYR A 138 -10.33 -21.81 -11.17
C TYR A 138 -9.87 -23.27 -11.24
N PHE A 139 -8.56 -23.52 -11.17
CA PHE A 139 -8.01 -24.87 -11.34
C PHE A 139 -7.85 -25.67 -10.05
N ILE A 140 -7.60 -25.01 -8.91
CA ILE A 140 -7.31 -25.69 -7.62
C ILE A 140 -8.45 -25.50 -6.62
N GLY A 141 -9.22 -24.41 -6.74
CA GLY A 141 -10.28 -24.06 -5.79
C GLY A 141 -9.80 -23.11 -4.69
N ALA A 142 -10.51 -23.07 -3.57
CA ALA A 142 -10.14 -22.19 -2.45
C ALA A 142 -9.00 -22.80 -1.62
N PHE A 143 -7.81 -22.18 -1.70
CA PHE A 143 -6.65 -22.57 -0.91
C PHE A 143 -5.79 -21.35 -0.53
N MET A 144 -4.98 -21.48 0.52
CA MET A 144 -4.31 -20.35 1.18
C MET A 144 -3.47 -19.45 0.24
N PRO A 145 -2.60 -19.98 -0.65
CA PRO A 145 -1.90 -19.17 -1.65
C PRO A 145 -2.79 -18.33 -2.56
N ALA A 146 -4.00 -18.79 -2.92
CA ALA A 146 -4.93 -18.00 -3.71
C ALA A 146 -5.43 -16.77 -2.93
N HIS A 147 -5.79 -16.95 -1.65
CA HIS A 147 -6.20 -15.85 -0.77
C HIS A 147 -5.06 -14.85 -0.53
N LEU A 148 -3.83 -15.32 -0.31
CA LEU A 148 -2.65 -14.47 -0.12
C LEU A 148 -2.35 -13.63 -1.35
N ASN A 149 -2.36 -14.23 -2.55
CA ASN A 149 -2.15 -13.51 -3.80
C ASN A 149 -3.25 -12.47 -4.05
N LEU A 150 -4.52 -12.82 -3.81
CA LEU A 150 -5.64 -11.89 -3.97
C LEU A 150 -5.54 -10.71 -3.00
N ALA A 151 -5.21 -10.95 -1.73
CA ALA A 151 -5.01 -9.90 -0.73
C ALA A 151 -3.85 -8.98 -1.12
N ALA A 152 -2.71 -9.54 -1.53
CA ALA A 152 -1.57 -8.77 -1.99
C ALA A 152 -1.90 -7.93 -3.24
N ALA A 153 -2.63 -8.50 -4.21
CA ALA A 153 -3.09 -7.81 -5.40
C ALA A 153 -4.03 -6.64 -5.06
N ALA A 154 -5.00 -6.86 -4.18
CA ALA A 154 -5.93 -5.82 -3.73
C ALA A 154 -5.20 -4.65 -3.05
N LEU A 155 -4.26 -4.96 -2.16
CA LEU A 155 -3.43 -3.94 -1.50
C LEU A 155 -2.57 -3.16 -2.50
N ALA A 156 -1.92 -3.84 -3.44
CA ALA A 156 -1.12 -3.21 -4.48
C ALA A 156 -1.97 -2.32 -5.39
N LEU A 157 -3.14 -2.79 -5.81
CA LEU A 157 -4.07 -2.05 -6.66
C LEU A 157 -4.56 -0.78 -5.94
N CYS A 158 -5.01 -0.91 -4.69
CA CYS A 158 -5.43 0.23 -3.88
C CYS A 158 -4.28 1.24 -3.68
N GLY A 159 -3.07 0.76 -3.36
CA GLY A 159 -1.89 1.62 -3.25
C GLY A 159 -1.55 2.35 -4.55
N GLY A 160 -1.63 1.66 -5.69
CA GLY A 160 -1.41 2.24 -7.02
C GLY A 160 -2.46 3.31 -7.36
N LEU A 161 -3.75 3.02 -7.14
CA LEU A 161 -4.83 3.98 -7.42
C LEU A 161 -4.72 5.24 -6.55
N LEU A 162 -4.30 5.11 -5.29
CA LEU A 162 -4.07 6.26 -4.44
C LEU A 162 -2.86 7.09 -4.87
N LEU A 163 -1.80 6.45 -5.39
CA LEU A 163 -0.64 7.16 -5.96
C LEU A 163 -0.99 7.96 -7.23
N VAL A 164 -1.96 7.52 -8.04
CA VAL A 164 -2.42 8.29 -9.21
C VAL A 164 -3.04 9.62 -8.78
N ARG A 165 -3.87 9.60 -7.73
CA ARG A 165 -4.58 10.80 -7.24
C ARG A 165 -3.66 11.82 -6.57
N ALA A 166 -2.54 11.36 -5.99
CA ALA A 166 -1.61 12.21 -5.26
C ALA A 166 -0.70 13.08 -6.15
N ARG A 167 -0.75 12.94 -7.49
CA ARG A 167 -0.05 13.87 -8.39
C ARG A 167 -0.95 15.08 -8.64
N PRO A 168 -0.70 16.24 -8.01
CA PRO A 168 -1.36 17.47 -8.42
C PRO A 168 -1.05 17.66 -9.90
N GLY A 169 -2.10 17.72 -10.72
CA GLY A 169 -1.96 17.95 -12.15
C GLY A 169 -1.05 19.14 -12.37
N VAL A 170 -0.15 19.02 -13.34
CA VAL A 170 0.52 20.16 -13.97
C VAL A 170 -0.55 21.22 -14.17
N SER A 171 -0.55 22.24 -13.31
CA SER A 171 -1.60 23.24 -13.28
C SER A 171 -1.62 23.86 -14.66
N ALA A 172 -2.78 23.81 -15.34
CA ALA A 172 -2.97 24.41 -16.66
C ALA A 172 -2.63 25.92 -16.69
N ASN A 173 -2.42 26.53 -15.53
CA ASN A 173 -1.96 27.92 -15.38
C ASN A 173 -0.46 28.12 -15.66
N GLY A 174 0.35 27.05 -15.75
CA GLY A 174 1.78 27.16 -16.08
C GLY A 174 2.08 27.36 -17.57
N LEU A 175 1.09 27.18 -18.44
CA LEU A 175 1.22 27.39 -19.90
C LEU A 175 1.00 28.84 -20.34
N SER A 176 0.57 29.75 -19.45
CA SER A 176 0.26 31.14 -19.83
C SER A 176 1.43 32.13 -19.67
N ALA A 177 2.60 31.70 -19.18
CA ALA A 177 3.73 32.61 -18.89
C ALA A 177 4.94 32.44 -19.83
N ALA A 178 4.88 31.58 -20.86
CA ALA A 178 6.04 31.22 -21.67
C ALA A 178 6.00 31.69 -23.15
N VAL A 179 5.09 32.61 -23.52
CA VAL A 179 5.07 33.31 -24.81
C VAL A 179 4.98 34.79 -24.43
N ILE A 180 6.04 35.58 -24.47
CA ILE A 180 6.58 36.29 -25.65
C ILE A 180 8.05 36.63 -25.38
N PRO A 181 8.97 36.33 -26.32
CA PRO A 181 10.08 37.23 -26.61
C PRO A 181 9.93 37.84 -28.01
N ASP A 182 10.37 39.10 -28.09
CA ASP A 182 10.17 40.10 -29.15
C ASP A 182 10.64 39.74 -30.56
#